data_AF-A0A531M3B0-F1
#
_entry.id   AF-A0A531M3B0-F1
#
_cell.length_a   1.000
_cell.length_b   1.000
_cell.length_c   1.000
_cell.angle_alpha   90.00
_cell.angle_beta   90.00
_cell.angle_gamma   90.00
#
_symmetry.space_group_name_H-M   'P 1'
#
loop_
_entity.id
_entity.type
_entity.pdbx_description
1 polymer ?
#
loop_
_entity_poly.entity_id
_entity_poly.type
_entity_poly.pdbx_seq_one_letter_code
_entity_poly.pdbx_strand_id
1 'polypeptide(L)'
;PPLPELALPMLPDRLRPLVRAALKQTADTRGKARVVTLVASHGLVLHPMDWMPAATDQDSPDVYAPWVDWQAGVEGERHIGQDTLTAQNWDDFYPAARRTALAEMRRREPALARLLIETKGSGEPAEIRLALIQLMHFGLGPDDV
;
A
#
# COMPACT_ATOMS: atom_id res chain seq x y z
N PRO A 1 14.35 -14.79 -0.23
CA PRO A 1 13.85 -14.60 -1.62
C PRO A 1 14.48 -13.33 -2.21
N PRO A 2 14.65 -13.19 -3.54
CA PRO A 2 15.04 -11.90 -4.13
C PRO A 2 13.97 -10.84 -3.85
N LEU A 3 14.36 -9.57 -3.73
CA LEU A 3 13.44 -8.45 -3.54
C LEU A 3 12.63 -8.23 -4.83
N PRO A 4 11.29 -8.11 -4.78
CA PRO A 4 10.49 -7.97 -5.99
C PRO A 4 10.66 -6.58 -6.62
N GLU A 5 10.49 -6.54 -7.94
CA GLU A 5 10.51 -5.29 -8.71
C GLU A 5 9.21 -4.50 -8.48
N LEU A 6 9.34 -3.17 -8.34
CA LEU A 6 8.19 -2.28 -8.18
C LEU A 6 7.71 -1.75 -9.52
N ALA A 7 6.45 -1.35 -9.60
CA ALA A 7 5.83 -0.86 -10.83
C ALA A 7 6.35 0.50 -11.32
N LEU A 8 7.13 1.22 -10.50
CA LEU A 8 7.70 2.52 -10.82
C LEU A 8 9.24 2.46 -10.85
N PRO A 9 9.91 3.30 -11.65
CA PRO A 9 11.36 3.35 -11.70
C PRO A 9 11.98 3.91 -10.42
N MET A 10 13.18 3.41 -10.10
CA MET A 10 13.97 3.88 -8.97
C MET A 10 14.40 5.34 -9.14
N LEU A 11 14.42 6.08 -8.02
CA LEU A 11 14.90 7.44 -7.93
C LEU A 11 16.37 7.51 -8.41
N PRO A 12 16.70 8.43 -9.34
CA PRO A 12 18.07 8.58 -9.84
C PRO A 12 19.09 8.84 -8.73
N ASP A 13 20.28 8.26 -8.86
CA ASP A 13 21.32 8.31 -7.81
C ASP A 13 21.69 9.72 -7.36
N ARG A 14 21.66 10.70 -8.27
CA ARG A 14 21.93 12.12 -7.97
C ARG A 14 20.98 12.71 -6.92
N LEU A 15 19.76 12.19 -6.79
CA LEU A 15 18.75 12.68 -5.86
C LEU A 15 18.75 11.92 -4.52
N ARG A 16 19.35 10.73 -4.46
CA ARG A 16 19.37 9.88 -3.26
C ARG A 16 19.92 10.58 -2.02
N PRO A 17 21.02 11.37 -2.08
CA PRO A 17 21.51 12.09 -0.90
C PRO A 17 20.49 13.07 -0.31
N LEU A 18 19.74 13.78 -1.17
CA LEU A 18 18.72 14.75 -0.73
C LEU A 18 17.55 14.03 -0.05
N VAL A 19 17.10 12.92 -0.62
CA VAL A 19 16.02 12.13 -0.03
C VAL A 19 16.46 11.50 1.29
N ARG A 20 17.66 10.94 1.38
CA ARG A 20 18.22 10.45 2.65
C ARG A 20 18.28 11.55 3.71
N ALA A 21 18.66 12.76 3.33
CA ALA A 21 18.67 13.90 4.25
C ALA A 21 17.25 14.26 4.72
N ALA A 22 16.24 14.22 3.85
CA ALA A 22 14.85 14.47 4.21
C ALA A 22 14.30 13.38 5.16
N LEU A 23 14.56 12.11 4.84
CA LEU A 23 14.19 10.98 5.69
C LEU A 23 14.83 11.06 7.09
N LYS A 24 16.11 11.47 7.15
CA LYS A 24 16.84 11.63 8.41
C LYS A 24 16.32 12.80 9.25
N GLN A 25 15.87 13.87 8.63
CA GLN A 25 15.28 15.03 9.31
C GLN A 25 13.87 14.74 9.85
N THR A 26 13.28 13.61 9.48
CA THR A 26 11.94 13.25 9.91
C THR A 26 11.98 12.34 11.13
N ALA A 27 11.34 12.77 12.22
CA ALA A 27 11.44 12.12 13.52
C ALA A 27 10.65 10.81 13.62
N ASP A 28 9.52 10.71 12.92
CA ASP A 28 8.56 9.61 13.06
C ASP A 28 8.32 8.86 11.74
N THR A 29 7.75 7.66 11.85
CA THR A 29 7.41 6.81 10.69
C THR A 29 6.43 7.51 9.75
N ARG A 30 5.47 8.24 10.30
CA ARG A 30 4.46 8.95 9.51
C ARG A 30 5.07 10.05 8.64
N GLY A 31 6.00 10.83 9.18
CA GLY A 31 6.68 11.83 8.38
C GLY A 31 7.58 11.20 7.31
N LYS A 32 8.25 10.06 7.61
CA LYS A 32 9.00 9.31 6.58
C LYS A 32 8.08 8.83 5.47
N ALA A 33 6.90 8.30 5.82
CA ALA A 33 5.89 7.91 4.85
C ALA A 33 5.48 9.09 3.96
N ARG A 34 5.35 10.32 4.48
CA ARG A 34 5.08 11.51 3.64
C ARG A 34 6.19 11.81 2.63
N VAL A 35 7.45 11.68 3.01
CA VAL A 35 8.59 11.82 2.08
C VAL A 35 8.50 10.76 0.98
N VAL A 36 8.21 9.51 1.36
CA VAL A 36 8.06 8.39 0.44
C VAL A 36 6.88 8.63 -0.52
N THR A 37 5.73 9.06 0.00
CA THR A 37 4.53 9.41 -0.78
C THR A 37 4.80 10.55 -1.76
N LEU A 38 5.58 11.55 -1.37
CA LEU A 38 5.99 12.64 -2.26
C LEU A 38 6.83 12.12 -3.44
N VAL A 39 7.72 11.17 -3.20
CA VAL A 39 8.52 10.57 -4.29
C VAL A 39 7.63 9.71 -5.20
N ALA A 40 6.75 8.90 -4.60
CA ALA A 40 5.78 8.07 -5.33
C ALA A 40 4.82 8.90 -6.20
N SER A 41 4.38 10.07 -5.73
CA SER A 41 3.51 10.97 -6.49
C SER A 41 4.19 11.58 -7.72
N HIS A 42 5.53 11.56 -7.76
CA HIS A 42 6.33 11.95 -8.94
C HIS A 42 6.67 10.75 -9.84
N GLY A 43 6.04 9.59 -9.64
CA GLY A 43 6.26 8.40 -10.46
C GLY A 43 7.60 7.72 -10.21
N LEU A 44 8.21 7.92 -9.03
CA LEU A 44 9.50 7.35 -8.65
C LEU A 44 9.37 6.55 -7.36
N VAL A 45 10.28 5.60 -7.13
CA VAL A 45 10.39 4.86 -5.87
C VAL A 45 11.79 4.97 -5.26
N LEU A 46 11.88 4.79 -3.95
CA LEU A 46 13.13 4.85 -3.22
C LEU A 46 13.94 3.59 -3.40
N HIS A 47 15.26 3.75 -3.35
CA HIS A 47 16.17 2.62 -3.29
C HIS A 47 16.01 1.89 -1.93
N PRO A 48 16.01 0.54 -1.88
CA PRO A 48 15.76 -0.22 -0.66
C PRO A 48 16.77 0.04 0.48
N MET A 49 18.00 0.46 0.14
CA MET A 49 19.02 0.87 1.13
C MET A 49 18.80 2.27 1.71
N ASP A 50 17.98 3.10 1.08
CA ASP A 50 17.67 4.43 1.61
C ASP A 50 16.43 4.39 2.50
N TRP A 51 15.47 3.51 2.19
CA TRP A 51 14.25 3.27 2.96
C TRP A 51 13.62 1.94 2.56
N MET A 52 12.98 1.27 3.53
CA MET A 52 12.22 0.03 3.35
C MET A 52 10.98 0.10 4.25
N PRO A 53 9.77 -0.25 3.76
CA PRO A 53 8.59 -0.33 4.61
C PRO A 53 8.71 -1.52 5.58
N ALA A 54 8.08 -1.42 6.74
CA ALA A 54 7.86 -2.58 7.60
C ALA A 54 6.65 -3.39 7.08
N ALA A 55 6.58 -4.68 7.42
CA ALA A 55 5.44 -5.54 7.10
C ALA A 55 4.10 -4.95 7.63
N THR A 56 4.15 -4.27 8.77
CA THR A 56 2.99 -3.66 9.44
C THR A 56 2.72 -2.20 9.03
N ASP A 57 3.47 -1.66 8.06
CA ASP A 57 3.37 -0.25 7.66
C ASP A 57 2.07 0.06 6.90
N GLN A 58 1.14 0.71 7.60
CA GLN A 58 -0.15 1.14 7.04
C GLN A 58 -0.04 2.38 6.15
N ASP A 59 0.97 3.23 6.38
CA ASP A 59 1.12 4.54 5.72
C ASP A 59 1.95 4.45 4.43
N SER A 60 2.57 3.29 4.16
CA SER A 60 3.33 3.05 2.93
C SER A 60 2.44 3.22 1.68
N PRO A 61 2.93 3.89 0.62
CA PRO A 61 2.20 3.99 -0.64
C PRO A 61 2.00 2.62 -1.29
N ASP A 62 0.87 2.44 -1.99
CA ASP A 62 0.45 1.16 -2.58
C ASP A 62 1.48 0.56 -3.55
N VAL A 63 2.28 1.39 -4.23
CA VAL A 63 3.37 0.91 -5.10
C VAL A 63 4.39 0.04 -4.37
N TYR A 64 4.52 0.18 -3.04
CA TYR A 64 5.42 -0.62 -2.22
C TYR A 64 4.78 -1.89 -1.65
N ALA A 65 3.51 -2.19 -1.96
CA ALA A 65 2.85 -3.42 -1.50
C ALA A 65 3.70 -4.70 -1.73
N PRO A 66 4.38 -4.89 -2.89
CA PRO A 66 5.23 -6.07 -3.08
C PRO A 66 6.40 -6.17 -2.08
N TRP A 67 6.93 -5.03 -1.61
CA TRP A 67 8.00 -5.01 -0.61
C TRP A 67 7.49 -5.28 0.79
N VAL A 68 6.28 -4.82 1.12
CA VAL A 68 5.60 -5.13 2.39
C VAL A 68 5.36 -6.64 2.48
N ASP A 69 4.79 -7.24 1.44
CA ASP A 69 4.53 -8.69 1.38
C ASP A 69 5.85 -9.50 1.44
N TRP A 70 6.90 -9.01 0.75
CA TRP A 70 8.21 -9.64 0.80
C TRP A 70 8.84 -9.57 2.20
N GLN A 71 8.74 -8.42 2.89
CA GLN A 71 9.21 -8.22 4.27
C GLN A 71 8.54 -9.22 5.21
N ALA A 72 7.21 -9.29 5.18
CA ALA A 72 6.43 -10.26 5.93
C ALA A 72 6.88 -11.71 5.70
N GLY A 73 7.07 -12.07 4.42
CA GLY A 73 7.53 -13.40 4.05
C GLY A 73 8.96 -13.74 4.53
N VAL A 74 9.83 -12.74 4.66
CA VAL A 74 11.17 -12.90 5.25
C VAL A 74 11.12 -13.02 6.78
N GLU A 75 10.17 -12.33 7.42
CA GLU A 75 9.93 -12.39 8.87
C GLU A 75 9.23 -13.68 9.32
N GLY A 76 8.92 -14.58 8.38
CA GLY A 76 8.24 -15.85 8.64
C GLY A 76 6.72 -15.71 8.82
N GLU A 77 6.18 -14.54 8.48
CA GLU A 77 4.73 -14.32 8.42
C GLU A 77 4.15 -14.96 7.14
N ARG A 78 2.84 -15.23 7.16
CA ARG A 78 2.16 -16.00 6.11
C ARG A 78 2.30 -15.29 4.76
N HIS A 79 2.88 -15.97 3.78
CA HIS A 79 2.84 -15.55 2.39
C HIS A 79 1.40 -15.56 1.91
N ILE A 80 0.90 -14.40 1.52
CA ILE A 80 -0.37 -14.29 0.84
C ILE A 80 -0.06 -14.54 -0.63
N GLY A 81 -0.49 -15.71 -1.12
CA GLY A 81 -0.48 -15.98 -2.55
C GLY A 81 -1.34 -14.98 -3.30
N GLN A 82 -1.30 -15.03 -4.62
CA GLN A 82 -2.06 -14.19 -5.56
C GLN A 82 -3.59 -14.41 -5.50
N ASP A 83 -4.13 -14.81 -4.35
CA ASP A 83 -5.53 -15.08 -4.14
C ASP A 83 -6.35 -13.80 -4.33
N THR A 84 -7.55 -13.96 -4.87
CA THR A 84 -8.48 -12.82 -4.95
C THR A 84 -8.89 -12.44 -3.54
N LEU A 85 -8.88 -11.14 -3.23
CA LEU A 85 -9.33 -10.63 -1.94
C LEU A 85 -10.82 -10.97 -1.74
N THR A 86 -11.16 -11.46 -0.55
CA THR A 86 -12.51 -11.85 -0.13
C THR A 86 -12.74 -11.43 1.32
N ALA A 87 -13.96 -11.60 1.82
CA ALA A 87 -14.24 -11.35 3.24
C ALA A 87 -13.52 -12.36 4.16
N GLN A 88 -13.27 -13.58 3.67
CA GLN A 88 -12.67 -14.67 4.44
C GLN A 88 -11.17 -14.47 4.64
N ASN A 89 -10.45 -14.04 3.60
CA ASN A 89 -9.00 -13.80 3.66
C ASN A 89 -8.64 -12.33 3.92
N TRP A 90 -9.61 -11.47 4.26
CA TRP A 90 -9.41 -10.03 4.49
C TRP A 90 -8.24 -9.71 5.44
N ASP A 91 -8.22 -10.41 6.58
CA ASP A 91 -7.24 -10.22 7.64
C ASP A 91 -5.89 -10.84 7.31
N ASP A 92 -5.83 -11.70 6.29
CA ASP A 92 -4.57 -12.21 5.79
C ASP A 92 -3.84 -11.11 5.01
N PHE A 93 -4.56 -10.22 4.29
CA PHE A 93 -3.99 -9.12 3.49
C PHE A 93 -3.38 -8.00 4.32
N TYR A 94 -2.09 -7.75 4.09
CA TYR A 94 -1.39 -6.55 4.57
C TYR A 94 -2.03 -5.27 4.02
N PRO A 95 -1.98 -4.15 4.76
CA PRO A 95 -2.72 -2.93 4.41
C PRO A 95 -2.50 -2.43 2.96
N ALA A 96 -1.25 -2.35 2.50
CA ALA A 96 -0.94 -1.87 1.15
C ALA A 96 -1.38 -2.86 0.04
N ALA A 97 -1.18 -4.16 0.28
CA ALA A 97 -1.66 -5.21 -0.62
C ALA A 97 -3.18 -5.24 -0.70
N ARG A 98 -3.87 -5.08 0.43
CA ARG A 98 -5.32 -4.99 0.51
C ARG A 98 -5.86 -3.83 -0.30
N ARG A 99 -5.27 -2.63 -0.17
CA ARG A 99 -5.68 -1.45 -0.95
C ARG A 99 -5.43 -1.64 -2.43
N THR A 100 -4.30 -2.25 -2.81
CA THR A 100 -3.99 -2.58 -4.22
C THR A 100 -5.02 -3.55 -4.79
N ALA A 101 -5.32 -4.65 -4.08
CA ALA A 101 -6.30 -5.64 -4.49
C ALA A 101 -7.72 -5.05 -4.59
N LEU A 102 -8.13 -4.21 -3.64
CA LEU A 102 -9.40 -3.50 -3.68
C LEU A 102 -9.47 -2.49 -4.83
N ALA A 103 -8.41 -1.75 -5.11
CA ALA A 103 -8.37 -0.81 -6.23
C ALA A 103 -8.57 -1.55 -7.56
N GLU A 104 -7.92 -2.69 -7.75
CA GLU A 104 -8.12 -3.54 -8.93
C GLU A 104 -9.54 -4.14 -8.98
N MET A 105 -10.08 -4.58 -7.84
CA MET A 105 -11.44 -5.09 -7.74
C MET A 105 -12.47 -3.99 -8.03
N ARG A 106 -12.25 -2.75 -7.57
CA ARG A 106 -13.10 -1.60 -7.89
C ARG A 106 -13.17 -1.30 -9.39
N ARG A 107 -12.08 -1.53 -10.13
CA ARG A 107 -12.07 -1.35 -11.60
C ARG A 107 -12.77 -2.48 -12.35
N ARG A 108 -12.70 -3.72 -11.85
CA ARG A 108 -13.24 -4.91 -12.54
C ARG A 108 -14.66 -5.28 -12.10
N GLU A 109 -14.92 -5.23 -10.80
CA GLU A 109 -16.12 -5.72 -10.11
C GLU A 109 -16.55 -4.73 -9.00
N PRO A 110 -16.99 -3.51 -9.37
CA PRO A 110 -17.23 -2.42 -8.40
C PRO A 110 -18.26 -2.77 -7.32
N ALA A 111 -19.29 -3.55 -7.65
CA ALA A 111 -20.31 -4.00 -6.70
C ALA A 111 -19.77 -4.99 -5.64
N LEU A 112 -18.90 -5.93 -6.06
CA LEU A 112 -18.26 -6.88 -5.14
C LEU A 112 -17.32 -6.14 -4.18
N ALA A 113 -16.51 -5.22 -4.71
CA ALA A 113 -15.60 -4.39 -3.91
C ALA A 113 -16.35 -3.53 -2.90
N ARG A 114 -17.46 -2.91 -3.31
CA ARG A 114 -18.33 -2.12 -2.42
C ARG A 114 -18.86 -2.99 -1.27
N LEU A 115 -19.46 -4.15 -1.59
CA LEU A 115 -19.98 -5.07 -0.58
C LEU A 115 -18.89 -5.48 0.43
N LEU A 116 -17.67 -5.71 -0.05
CA LEU A 116 -16.54 -6.06 0.80
C LEU A 116 -16.13 -4.89 1.73
N ILE A 117 -16.06 -3.67 1.19
CA ILE A 117 -15.78 -2.45 1.98
C ILE A 117 -16.87 -2.20 3.03
N GLU A 118 -18.15 -2.38 2.69
CA GLU A 118 -19.25 -2.25 3.65
C GLU A 118 -19.18 -3.32 4.76
N THR A 119 -18.89 -4.56 4.37
CA THR A 119 -18.82 -5.70 5.30
C THR A 119 -17.67 -5.53 6.30
N LYS A 120 -16.49 -5.12 5.85
CA LYS A 120 -15.28 -5.08 6.68
C LYS A 120 -14.96 -3.71 7.25
N GLY A 121 -15.36 -2.64 6.55
CA GLY A 121 -14.99 -1.27 6.89
C GLY A 121 -15.44 -0.85 8.28
N SER A 122 -16.62 -1.27 8.75
CA SER A 122 -17.10 -0.89 10.09
C SER A 122 -16.19 -1.36 11.24
N GLY A 123 -15.49 -2.48 11.06
CA GLY A 123 -14.55 -3.05 12.03
C GLY A 123 -13.15 -2.43 12.01
N GLU A 124 -12.83 -1.62 11.00
CA GLU A 124 -11.51 -1.03 10.83
C GLU A 124 -11.34 0.29 11.60
N PRO A 125 -10.09 0.65 12.01
CA PRO A 125 -9.77 1.97 12.54
C PRO A 125 -10.14 3.10 11.58
N ALA A 126 -10.34 4.32 12.10
CA ALA A 126 -10.84 5.44 11.32
C ALA A 126 -9.94 5.80 10.12
N GLU A 127 -8.63 5.68 10.29
CA GLU A 127 -7.61 5.94 9.26
C GLU A 127 -7.72 4.94 8.11
N ILE A 128 -7.91 3.66 8.43
CA ILE A 128 -8.10 2.60 7.44
C ILE A 128 -9.44 2.76 6.73
N ARG A 129 -10.51 3.07 7.46
CA ARG A 129 -11.82 3.37 6.86
C ARG A 129 -11.75 4.50 5.85
N LEU A 130 -11.05 5.58 6.17
CA LEU A 130 -10.85 6.69 5.24
C LEU A 130 -10.13 6.23 3.97
N ALA A 131 -9.06 5.44 4.10
CA ALA A 131 -8.33 4.91 2.96
C ALA A 131 -9.23 4.00 2.08
N LEU A 132 -10.06 3.16 2.69
CA LEU A 132 -11.02 2.30 1.97
C LEU A 132 -12.06 3.13 1.21
N ILE A 133 -12.61 4.18 1.82
CA ILE A 133 -13.58 5.07 1.18
C ILE A 133 -12.94 5.83 0.00
N GLN A 134 -11.67 6.24 0.13
CA GLN A 134 -10.95 6.91 -0.97
C GLN A 134 -10.81 6.03 -2.22
N LEU A 135 -10.77 4.69 -2.06
CA LEU A 135 -10.72 3.76 -3.20
C LEU A 135 -12.01 3.75 -4.02
N MET A 136 -13.13 4.25 -3.47
CA MET A 136 -14.42 4.31 -4.18
C MET A 136 -14.35 5.18 -5.45
N HIS A 137 -13.39 6.10 -5.53
CA HIS A 137 -13.15 6.88 -6.75
C HIS A 137 -12.85 6.02 -7.98
N PHE A 138 -12.23 4.85 -7.81
CA PHE A 138 -12.11 3.87 -8.89
C PHE A 138 -13.47 3.22 -9.17
N GLY A 139 -13.92 3.25 -10.43
CA GLY A 139 -15.17 2.57 -10.82
C GLY A 139 -16.43 3.16 -10.20
N LEU A 140 -16.41 4.46 -9.84
CA LEU A 140 -17.54 5.15 -9.20
C LEU A 140 -18.83 5.02 -10.01
N GLY A 141 -19.88 4.49 -9.38
CA GLY A 141 -21.18 4.26 -10.02
C GLY A 141 -22.36 4.84 -9.23
N PRO A 142 -23.59 4.74 -9.78
CA PRO A 142 -24.79 5.31 -9.15
C PRO A 142 -25.09 4.79 -7.75
N ASP A 143 -24.72 3.54 -7.47
CA ASP A 143 -24.94 2.95 -6.15
C ASP A 143 -24.08 3.64 -5.08
N ASP A 144 -22.93 4.23 -5.45
CA ASP A 144 -21.90 4.78 -4.55
C ASP A 144 -22.16 6.22 -4.04
N VAL A 145 -23.35 6.78 -4.30
CA VAL A 145 -23.72 8.18 -4.01
C VAL A 145 -24.86 8.28 -3.00
#